data_AF-A0A5R8NZF1-F1
#
_entry.id   AF-A0A5R8NZF1-F1
#
_cell.length_a   1.000
_cell.length_b   1.000
_cell.length_c   1.000
_cell.angle_alpha   90.00
_cell.angle_beta   90.00
_cell.angle_gamma   90.00
#
_symmetry.space_group_name_H-M   'P 1'
#
loop_
_entity.id
_entity.type
_entity.pdbx_description
1 polymer ?
#
loop_
_entity_poly.entity_id
_entity_poly.type
_entity_poly.pdbx_seq_one_letter_code
_entity_poly.pdbx_strand_id
1 'polypeptide(L)'
;MTQPAATIIAGSLAVVAAAIAFIGLLVNLHHQHRAERRSRAIDQITEAVAAVETLAAVLGWLPKAEPGSDSTKRANQKAIDTIERVQIATARLEVFGLDKAAEATRAYTLAAVAAGGSKSNPPSEADNARAASRAHAVDLLRDARRQLEMGATRTAYEKTRRWIKHQRLDRA
;
A
#
# COMPACT_ATOMS: atom_id res chain seq x y z
N MET A 1 22.70 -37.62 48.81
CA MET A 1 21.48 -38.21 48.24
C MET A 1 20.79 -37.14 47.42
N THR A 2 20.90 -37.21 46.10
CA THR A 2 20.17 -36.34 45.18
C THR A 2 18.70 -36.70 45.26
N GLN A 3 17.83 -35.73 45.55
CA GLN A 3 16.38 -35.95 45.71
C GLN A 3 15.75 -36.06 44.31
N PRO A 4 15.36 -37.25 43.82
CA PRO A 4 14.79 -37.42 42.48
C PRO A 4 13.52 -36.59 42.26
N ALA A 5 12.80 -36.26 43.33
CA ALA A 5 11.66 -35.36 43.29
C ALA A 5 12.01 -33.94 42.83
N ALA A 6 13.18 -33.41 43.21
CA ALA A 6 13.59 -32.05 42.84
C ALA A 6 13.86 -31.94 41.33
N THR A 7 14.42 -32.97 40.71
CA THR A 7 14.70 -33.02 39.27
C THR A 7 13.42 -33.03 38.44
N ILE A 8 12.38 -33.73 38.92
CA ILE A 8 11.07 -33.78 38.26
C ILE A 8 10.38 -32.41 38.29
N ILE A 9 10.43 -31.73 39.45
CA ILE A 9 9.85 -30.38 39.62
C ILE A 9 10.60 -29.35 38.76
N ALA A 10 11.92 -29.43 38.71
CA ALA A 10 12.71 -28.54 37.84
C ALA A 10 12.42 -28.78 36.35
N GLY A 11 12.28 -30.04 35.94
CA GLY A 11 11.90 -30.40 34.57
C GLY A 11 10.53 -29.87 34.16
N SER A 12 9.52 -29.99 35.04
CA SER A 12 8.18 -29.49 34.75
C SER A 12 8.12 -27.96 34.68
N LEU A 13 8.83 -27.26 35.57
CA LEU A 13 8.97 -25.79 35.50
C LEU A 13 9.66 -25.34 34.20
N ALA A 14 10.69 -26.05 33.75
CA ALA A 14 11.39 -25.73 32.51
C ALA A 14 10.45 -25.86 31.28
N VAL A 15 9.61 -26.89 31.24
CA VAL A 15 8.62 -27.09 30.16
C VAL A 15 7.57 -25.97 30.16
N VAL A 16 7.07 -25.58 31.34
CA VAL A 16 6.10 -24.47 31.46
C VAL A 16 6.72 -23.15 31.00
N ALA A 17 7.95 -22.85 31.42
CA ALA A 17 8.66 -21.64 30.98
C ALA A 17 8.88 -21.64 29.45
N ALA A 18 9.28 -22.77 28.88
CA ALA A 18 9.45 -22.93 27.43
C ALA A 18 8.12 -22.73 26.67
N ALA A 19 7.00 -23.25 27.20
CA ALA A 19 5.69 -23.08 26.59
C ALA A 19 5.24 -21.60 26.57
N ILE A 20 5.42 -20.87 27.68
CA ILE A 20 5.09 -19.44 27.76
C ILE A 20 5.96 -18.64 26.78
N ALA A 21 7.26 -18.92 26.72
CA ALA A 21 8.17 -18.26 25.78
C ALA A 21 7.78 -18.54 24.32
N PHE A 22 7.40 -19.78 24.00
CA PHE A 22 6.95 -20.18 22.66
C PHE A 22 5.66 -19.46 22.25
N ILE A 23 4.68 -19.34 23.15
CA ILE A 23 3.45 -18.58 22.90
C ILE A 23 3.79 -17.09 22.66
N GLY A 24 4.69 -16.53 23.46
CA GLY A 24 5.18 -15.16 23.28
C GLY A 24 5.82 -14.93 21.91
N LEU A 25 6.66 -15.88 21.46
CA LEU A 25 7.29 -15.86 20.14
C LEU A 25 6.25 -15.87 19.01
N LEU A 26 5.27 -16.78 19.07
CA LEU A 26 4.23 -16.90 18.05
C LEU A 26 3.40 -15.62 17.91
N VAL A 27 3.01 -15.01 19.04
CA VAL A 27 2.27 -13.73 19.03
C VAL A 27 3.13 -12.62 18.44
N ASN A 28 4.42 -12.57 18.76
CA ASN A 28 5.34 -11.58 18.21
C ASN A 28 5.52 -11.73 16.69
N LEU A 29 5.72 -12.96 16.19
CA LEU A 29 5.81 -13.25 14.76
C LEU A 29 4.53 -12.85 14.02
N HIS A 30 3.37 -13.13 14.60
CA HIS A 30 2.10 -12.73 14.02
C HIS A 30 1.97 -11.20 13.89
N HIS A 31 2.40 -10.46 14.93
CA HIS A 31 2.43 -9.00 14.88
C HIS A 31 3.43 -8.45 13.86
N GLN A 32 4.61 -9.06 13.75
CA GLN A 32 5.63 -8.69 12.76
C GLN A 32 5.11 -8.90 11.34
N HIS A 33 4.55 -10.08 11.02
CA HIS A 33 3.99 -10.32 9.69
C HIS A 33 2.85 -9.37 9.33
N ARG A 34 2.02 -8.99 10.30
CA ARG A 34 0.96 -8.00 10.08
C ARG A 34 1.53 -6.60 9.83
N ALA A 35 2.59 -6.22 10.53
CA ALA A 35 3.28 -4.95 10.31
C ALA A 35 3.99 -4.92 8.95
N GLU A 36 4.68 -6.00 8.58
CA GLU A 36 5.35 -6.14 7.28
C GLU A 36 4.36 -6.07 6.12
N ARG A 37 3.23 -6.80 6.19
CA ARG A 37 2.18 -6.72 5.16
C ARG A 37 1.66 -5.29 5.00
N ARG A 38 1.46 -4.57 6.10
CA ARG A 38 1.03 -3.16 6.08
C ARG A 38 2.08 -2.24 5.47
N SER A 39 3.35 -2.39 5.86
CA SER A 39 4.45 -1.61 5.29
C SER A 39 4.53 -1.80 3.78
N ARG A 40 4.53 -3.06 3.32
CA ARG A 40 4.55 -3.38 1.88
C ARG A 40 3.35 -2.78 1.15
N ALA A 41 2.16 -2.82 1.73
CA ALA A 41 0.97 -2.20 1.13
C ALA A 41 1.12 -0.67 0.98
N ILE A 42 1.69 0.01 1.99
CA ILE A 42 1.96 1.46 1.92
C ILE A 42 3.01 1.79 0.86
N ASP A 43 4.06 0.98 0.74
CA ASP A 43 5.09 1.14 -0.28
C ASP A 43 4.48 1.01 -1.67
N GLN A 44 3.61 0.02 -1.89
CA GLN A 44 2.91 -0.17 -3.17
C GLN A 44 1.95 0.97 -3.49
N ILE A 45 1.23 1.50 -2.50
CA ILE A 45 0.39 2.70 -2.72
C ILE A 45 1.26 3.89 -3.14
N THR A 46 2.43 4.07 -2.51
CA THR A 46 3.36 5.16 -2.83
C THR A 46 3.92 5.01 -4.25
N GLU A 47 4.28 3.80 -4.65
CA GLU A 47 4.71 3.47 -6.01
C GLU A 47 3.59 3.73 -7.04
N ALA A 48 2.35 3.35 -6.72
CA ALA A 48 1.19 3.61 -7.58
C ALA A 48 0.91 5.11 -7.76
N VAL A 49 0.97 5.91 -6.69
CA VAL A 49 0.84 7.37 -6.77
C VAL A 49 1.94 7.94 -7.67
N ALA A 50 3.20 7.52 -7.46
CA ALA A 50 4.32 8.00 -8.26
C ALA A 50 4.16 7.64 -9.75
N ALA A 51 3.67 6.44 -10.07
CA ALA A 51 3.42 6.00 -11.44
C ALA A 51 2.30 6.83 -12.10
N VAL A 52 1.18 7.04 -11.41
CA VAL A 52 0.05 7.87 -11.89
C VAL A 52 0.49 9.31 -12.16
N GLU A 53 1.24 9.90 -11.24
CA GLU A 53 1.77 11.26 -11.36
C GLU A 53 2.79 11.39 -12.50
N THR A 54 3.65 10.37 -12.68
CA THR A 54 4.59 10.32 -13.80
C THR A 54 3.86 10.23 -15.14
N LEU A 55 2.80 9.42 -15.23
CA LEU A 55 1.97 9.33 -16.43
C LEU A 55 1.32 10.67 -16.75
N ALA A 56 0.76 11.34 -15.74
CA ALA A 56 0.17 12.66 -15.89
C ALA A 56 1.17 13.70 -16.42
N ALA A 57 2.39 13.69 -15.88
CA ALA A 57 3.46 14.59 -16.30
C ALA A 57 3.89 14.33 -17.76
N VAL A 58 4.03 13.07 -18.16
CA VAL A 58 4.38 12.69 -19.54
C VAL A 58 3.28 13.12 -20.51
N LEU A 59 2.01 12.87 -20.17
CA LEU A 59 0.86 13.24 -21.00
C LEU A 59 0.68 14.77 -21.10
N GLY A 60 1.04 15.53 -20.06
CA GLY A 60 1.04 16.99 -20.12
C GLY A 60 2.14 17.58 -21.02
N TRP A 61 3.17 16.80 -21.35
CA TRP A 61 4.28 17.23 -22.20
C TRP A 61 4.09 16.85 -23.68
N LEU A 62 3.46 15.70 -23.97
CA LEU A 62 3.22 15.20 -25.33
C LEU A 62 2.64 16.24 -26.32
N PRO A 63 1.62 17.04 -25.97
CA PRO A 63 1.01 18.01 -26.89
C PRO A 63 1.94 19.16 -27.30
N LYS A 64 3.06 19.36 -26.58
CA LYS A 64 4.01 20.46 -26.81
C LYS A 64 5.20 20.05 -27.70
N ALA A 65 5.32 18.77 -28.02
CA ALA A 65 6.41 18.26 -28.85
C ALA A 65 6.07 18.38 -30.34
N GLU A 66 7.06 18.76 -31.14
CA GLU A 66 6.88 18.96 -32.58
C GLU A 66 6.56 17.63 -33.28
N PRO A 67 5.47 17.52 -34.06
CA PRO A 67 5.04 16.26 -34.64
C PRO A 67 6.10 15.69 -35.59
N GLY A 68 6.47 14.42 -35.40
CA GLY A 68 7.43 13.72 -36.26
C GLY A 68 8.90 13.83 -35.86
N SER A 69 9.23 14.66 -34.86
CA SER A 69 10.59 14.74 -34.31
C SER A 69 10.99 13.48 -33.52
N ASP A 70 12.30 13.23 -33.40
CA ASP A 70 12.84 12.14 -32.57
C ASP A 70 12.48 12.30 -31.08
N SER A 71 12.24 13.53 -30.62
CA SER A 71 11.77 13.81 -29.27
C SER A 71 10.34 13.31 -29.07
N THR A 72 9.45 13.42 -30.07
CA THR A 72 8.09 12.86 -30.03
C THR A 72 8.10 11.33 -29.99
N LYS A 73 8.99 10.67 -30.75
CA LYS A 73 9.15 9.21 -30.67
C LYS A 73 9.60 8.76 -29.28
N ARG A 74 10.58 9.46 -28.68
CA ARG A 74 11.04 9.18 -27.30
C ARG A 74 9.95 9.47 -26.26
N ALA A 75 9.16 10.52 -26.44
CA ALA A 75 8.04 10.85 -25.56
C ALA A 75 6.96 9.76 -25.59
N ASN A 76 6.61 9.28 -26.79
CA ASN A 76 5.64 8.21 -26.98
C ASN A 76 6.12 6.90 -26.35
N GLN A 77 7.39 6.53 -26.56
CA GLN A 77 7.97 5.35 -25.91
C GLN A 77 7.91 5.47 -24.38
N LYS A 78 8.31 6.62 -23.85
CA LYS A 78 8.25 6.89 -22.41
C LYS A 78 6.82 6.84 -21.87
N ALA A 79 5.83 7.29 -22.65
CA ALA A 79 4.42 7.19 -22.28
C ALA A 79 3.96 5.72 -22.19
N ILE A 80 4.33 4.90 -23.18
CA ILE A 80 4.04 3.44 -23.17
C ILE A 80 4.68 2.78 -21.95
N ASP A 81 5.97 3.02 -21.70
CA ASP A 81 6.68 2.45 -20.56
C ASP A 81 6.03 2.87 -19.22
N THR A 82 5.52 4.11 -19.15
CA THR A 82 4.86 4.61 -17.95
C THR A 82 3.47 4.00 -17.76
N ILE A 83 2.71 3.79 -18.85
CA ILE A 83 1.43 3.07 -18.82
C ILE A 83 1.63 1.65 -18.29
N GLU A 84 2.67 0.95 -18.77
CA GLU A 84 3.00 -0.40 -18.28
C GLU A 84 3.30 -0.39 -16.78
N ARG A 85 4.10 0.58 -16.31
CA ARG A 85 4.36 0.75 -14.86
C ARG A 85 3.09 0.98 -14.04
N VAL A 86 2.15 1.77 -14.55
CA VAL A 86 0.86 2.01 -13.89
C VAL A 86 0.03 0.72 -13.86
N GLN A 87 0.04 -0.09 -14.92
CA GLN A 87 -0.64 -1.39 -14.95
C GLN A 87 -0.05 -2.38 -13.94
N ILE A 88 1.28 -2.46 -13.85
CA ILE A 88 1.96 -3.28 -12.84
C ILE A 88 1.59 -2.83 -11.43
N ALA A 89 1.64 -1.51 -11.17
CA ALA A 89 1.24 -0.96 -9.88
C ALA A 89 -0.23 -1.28 -9.56
N THR A 90 -1.11 -1.19 -10.55
CA THR A 90 -2.54 -1.54 -10.42
C THR A 90 -2.72 -3.01 -10.04
N ALA A 91 -2.05 -3.94 -10.72
CA ALA A 91 -2.11 -5.36 -10.40
C ALA A 91 -1.59 -5.64 -8.98
N ARG A 92 -0.55 -4.93 -8.54
CA ARG A 92 -0.05 -5.06 -7.16
C ARG A 92 -1.08 -4.57 -6.14
N LEU A 93 -1.80 -3.47 -6.40
CA LEU A 93 -2.89 -3.01 -5.53
C LEU A 93 -3.97 -4.07 -5.33
N GLU A 94 -4.35 -4.81 -6.38
CA GLU A 94 -5.33 -5.92 -6.31
C GLU A 94 -4.81 -7.07 -5.43
N VAL A 95 -3.52 -7.42 -5.53
CA VAL A 95 -2.91 -8.44 -4.66
C VAL A 95 -2.97 -8.05 -3.18
N PHE A 96 -2.96 -6.75 -2.86
CA PHE A 96 -3.12 -6.23 -1.50
C PHE A 96 -4.58 -6.01 -1.08
N GLY A 97 -5.57 -6.36 -1.92
CA GLY A 97 -6.99 -6.17 -1.64
C GLY A 97 -7.43 -4.70 -1.66
N LEU A 98 -6.72 -3.86 -2.42
CA LEU A 98 -7.00 -2.43 -2.57
C LEU A 98 -7.82 -2.17 -3.86
N ASP A 99 -8.88 -2.93 -4.04
CA ASP A 99 -9.61 -3.04 -5.31
C ASP A 99 -10.16 -1.70 -5.81
N LYS A 100 -10.68 -0.86 -4.90
CA LYS A 100 -11.18 0.49 -5.24
C LYS A 100 -10.09 1.39 -5.79
N ALA A 101 -8.89 1.33 -5.20
CA ALA A 101 -7.76 2.13 -5.67
C ALA A 101 -7.22 1.58 -7.00
N ALA A 102 -7.22 0.26 -7.17
CA ALA A 102 -6.87 -0.38 -8.44
C ALA A 102 -7.84 -0.01 -9.56
N GLU A 103 -9.15 -0.07 -9.30
CA GLU A 103 -10.19 0.31 -10.25
C GLU A 103 -10.07 1.76 -10.70
N ALA A 104 -9.84 2.68 -9.77
CA ALA A 104 -9.65 4.10 -10.10
C ALA A 104 -8.37 4.35 -10.90
N THR A 105 -7.28 3.65 -10.57
CA THR A 105 -6.01 3.72 -11.32
C THR A 105 -6.17 3.17 -12.74
N ARG A 106 -6.94 2.08 -12.90
CA ARG A 106 -7.30 1.49 -14.20
C ARG A 106 -8.15 2.46 -15.02
N ALA A 107 -9.17 3.07 -14.42
CA ALA A 107 -10.02 4.06 -15.06
C ALA A 107 -9.21 5.26 -15.58
N TYR A 108 -8.27 5.77 -14.78
CA TYR A 108 -7.36 6.83 -15.19
C TYR A 108 -6.48 6.41 -16.39
N THR A 109 -5.92 5.21 -16.34
CA THR A 109 -5.08 4.68 -17.42
C THR A 109 -5.86 4.54 -18.73
N LEU A 110 -7.11 4.08 -18.66
CA LEU A 110 -8.00 3.99 -19.82
C LEU A 110 -8.33 5.38 -20.39
N ALA A 111 -8.62 6.36 -19.53
CA ALA A 111 -8.88 7.74 -19.95
C ALA A 111 -7.63 8.38 -20.59
N ALA A 112 -6.44 8.08 -20.07
CA ALA A 112 -5.17 8.51 -20.64
C ALA A 112 -4.93 7.94 -22.05
N VAL A 113 -5.16 6.63 -22.23
CA VAL A 113 -5.01 5.96 -23.54
C VAL A 113 -6.05 6.45 -24.55
N ALA A 114 -7.32 6.56 -24.13
CA ALA A 114 -8.41 7.00 -25.00
C ALA A 114 -8.17 8.41 -25.54
N ALA A 115 -7.64 9.31 -24.72
CA ALA A 115 -7.35 10.66 -25.14
C ALA A 115 -6.12 10.77 -26.08
N GLY A 116 -5.19 9.82 -26.05
CA GLY A 116 -4.11 9.72 -27.03
C GLY A 116 -4.58 9.28 -28.42
N GLY A 117 -5.73 8.59 -28.51
CA GLY A 117 -6.32 8.10 -29.77
C GLY A 117 -7.42 8.99 -30.37
N SER A 118 -8.02 9.88 -29.56
CA SER A 118 -9.19 10.66 -29.99
C SER A 118 -8.78 11.99 -30.63
N LYS A 119 -8.84 12.06 -31.97
CA LYS A 119 -8.77 13.33 -32.72
C LYS A 119 -10.09 14.13 -32.68
N SER A 120 -11.13 13.61 -32.03
CA SER A 120 -12.52 14.03 -32.24
C SER A 120 -13.14 14.82 -31.08
N ASN A 121 -12.53 14.87 -29.90
CA ASN A 121 -13.04 15.65 -28.78
C ASN A 121 -12.36 17.03 -28.69
N PRO A 122 -13.09 18.10 -28.32
CA PRO A 122 -12.46 19.37 -28.02
C PRO A 122 -11.42 19.17 -26.90
N PRO A 123 -10.18 19.67 -27.05
CA PRO A 123 -9.07 19.39 -26.14
C PRO A 123 -9.42 19.61 -24.67
N SER A 124 -10.25 20.62 -24.38
CA SER A 124 -10.63 21.01 -23.02
C SER A 124 -11.48 19.99 -22.28
N GLU A 125 -12.39 19.28 -22.94
CA GLU A 125 -13.28 18.32 -22.25
C GLU A 125 -12.56 17.02 -21.91
N ALA A 126 -11.75 16.50 -22.85
CA ALA A 126 -10.97 15.30 -22.64
C ALA A 126 -9.88 15.50 -21.56
N ASP A 127 -9.27 16.68 -21.52
CA ASP A 127 -8.27 17.02 -20.51
C ASP A 127 -8.91 17.22 -19.12
N ASN A 128 -10.09 17.85 -19.03
CA ASN A 128 -10.83 17.99 -17.77
C ASN A 128 -11.25 16.63 -17.20
N ALA A 129 -11.79 15.74 -18.04
CA ALA A 129 -12.16 14.37 -17.63
C ALA A 129 -10.94 13.57 -17.15
N ARG A 130 -9.80 13.70 -17.84
CA ARG A 130 -8.54 13.04 -17.44
C ARG A 130 -8.02 13.60 -16.11
N ALA A 131 -8.08 14.91 -15.90
CA ALA A 131 -7.67 15.56 -14.65
C ALA A 131 -8.56 15.15 -13.48
N ALA A 132 -9.88 15.07 -13.68
CA ALA A 132 -10.82 14.58 -12.69
C ALA A 132 -10.56 13.11 -12.33
N SER A 133 -10.34 12.26 -13.34
CA SER A 133 -10.01 10.84 -13.13
C SER A 133 -8.68 10.65 -12.39
N ARG A 134 -7.65 11.44 -12.70
CA ARG A 134 -6.39 11.47 -11.94
C ARG A 134 -6.64 11.83 -10.48
N ALA A 135 -7.35 12.93 -10.23
CA ALA A 135 -7.61 13.41 -8.88
C ALA A 135 -8.34 12.33 -8.06
N HIS A 136 -9.35 11.69 -8.66
CA HIS A 136 -10.07 10.59 -8.03
C HIS A 136 -9.17 9.39 -7.71
N ALA A 137 -8.31 8.97 -8.63
CA ALA A 137 -7.37 7.87 -8.40
C ALA A 137 -6.38 8.18 -7.27
N VAL A 138 -5.82 9.40 -7.26
CA VAL A 138 -4.89 9.85 -6.22
C VAL A 138 -5.58 9.96 -4.86
N ASP A 139 -6.82 10.44 -4.82
CA ASP A 139 -7.59 10.53 -3.57
C ASP A 139 -7.89 9.16 -2.98
N LEU A 140 -8.30 8.19 -3.80
CA LEU A 140 -8.53 6.81 -3.33
C LEU A 140 -7.24 6.12 -2.86
N LEU A 141 -6.10 6.39 -3.51
CA LEU A 141 -4.80 5.92 -3.04
C LEU A 141 -4.42 6.55 -1.70
N ARG A 142 -4.64 7.86 -1.52
CA ARG A 142 -4.40 8.56 -0.25
C ARG A 142 -5.32 8.07 0.86
N ASP A 143 -6.59 7.83 0.57
CA ASP A 143 -7.55 7.33 1.54
C ASP A 143 -7.23 5.88 1.94
N ALA A 144 -6.83 5.03 1.00
CA ALA A 144 -6.34 3.68 1.30
C ALA A 144 -5.12 3.72 2.23
N ARG A 145 -4.16 4.63 1.97
CA ARG A 145 -3.00 4.84 2.84
C ARG A 145 -3.42 5.30 4.24
N ARG A 146 -4.31 6.29 4.35
CA ARG A 146 -4.83 6.78 5.64
C ARG A 146 -5.52 5.67 6.42
N GLN A 147 -6.29 4.80 5.77
CA GLN A 147 -6.95 3.67 6.43
C GLN A 147 -5.92 2.68 7.01
N LEU A 148 -4.84 2.39 6.27
CA LEU A 148 -3.76 1.53 6.75
C LEU A 148 -3.01 2.15 7.94
N GLU A 149 -2.74 3.46 7.89
CA GLU A 149 -2.08 4.22 8.96
C GLU A 149 -2.97 4.33 10.21
N MET A 150 -4.26 4.65 10.06
CA MET A 150 -5.23 4.73 11.17
C MET A 150 -5.50 3.36 11.81
N GLY A 151 -5.45 2.29 11.01
CA GLY A 151 -5.50 0.93 11.54
C GLY A 151 -4.33 0.65 12.48
N ALA A 152 -3.14 1.21 12.24
CA ALA A 152 -1.98 1.06 13.12
C ALA A 152 -2.17 1.85 14.43
N THR A 153 -2.64 3.09 14.35
CA THR A 153 -2.81 3.96 15.53
C THR A 153 -3.92 3.48 16.47
N ARG A 154 -5.05 2.99 15.95
CA ARG A 154 -6.10 2.36 16.78
C ARG A 154 -5.59 1.13 17.52
N THR A 155 -4.86 0.26 16.83
CA THR A 155 -4.29 -0.94 17.46
C THR A 155 -3.29 -0.58 18.56
N ALA A 156 -2.44 0.42 18.31
CA ALA A 156 -1.47 0.91 19.30
C ALA A 156 -2.17 1.53 20.52
N TYR A 157 -3.18 2.38 20.29
CA TYR A 157 -3.96 3.02 21.35
C TYR A 157 -4.68 2.00 22.25
N GLU A 158 -5.34 0.99 21.67
CA GLU A 158 -5.99 -0.07 22.44
C GLU A 158 -5.03 -0.90 23.28
N LYS A 159 -3.81 -1.14 22.77
CA LYS A 159 -2.77 -1.88 23.49
C LYS A 159 -2.29 -1.07 24.69
N THR A 160 -2.02 0.23 24.51
CA THR A 160 -1.64 1.14 25.59
C THR A 160 -2.74 1.27 26.64
N ARG A 161 -4.00 1.40 26.22
CA ARG A 161 -5.15 1.47 27.14
C ARG A 161 -5.31 0.20 27.97
N ARG A 162 -5.14 -0.99 27.38
CA ARG A 162 -5.17 -2.27 28.11
C ARG A 162 -4.01 -2.40 29.10
N TRP A 163 -2.81 -1.99 28.70
CA TRP A 163 -1.64 -2.00 29.58
C TRP A 163 -1.83 -1.09 30.80
N ILE A 164 -2.33 0.14 30.60
CA ILE A 164 -2.66 1.06 31.70
C ILE A 164 -3.72 0.46 32.63
N LYS A 165 -4.73 -0.24 32.08
CA LYS A 165 -5.78 -0.88 32.90
C LYS A 165 -5.22 -2.01 33.77
N HIS A 166 -4.30 -2.83 33.24
CA HIS A 166 -3.64 -3.89 34.04
C HIS A 166 -2.75 -3.31 35.14
N GLN A 167 -1.94 -2.28 34.85
CA GLN A 167 -1.10 -1.65 35.89
C GLN A 167 -1.88 -1.01 37.04
N ARG A 168 -3.13 -0.58 36.81
CA ARG A 168 -3.99 -0.06 37.87
C ARG A 168 -4.60 -1.15 38.74
N LEU A 169 -4.80 -2.36 38.20
CA LEU A 169 -5.32 -3.49 38.94
C LEU A 169 -4.25 -4.13 39.83
N ASP A 170 -2.97 -4.11 39.42
CA ASP A 170 -1.87 -4.64 40.22
C ASP A 170 -1.43 -3.72 41.38
N ARG A 171 -1.96 -2.49 41.44
CA ARG A 171 -1.64 -1.48 42.49
C ARG A 171 -2.78 -1.25 43.49
N ALA A 172 -3.93 -1.90 43.32
CA ALA A 172 -5.09 -1.82 44.19
C ALA A 172 -5.25 -3.14 44.95
#